data_AF-A0A1F6B285-F1
#
_entry.id   AF-A0A1F6B285-F1
#
_cell.length_a   1.000
_cell.length_b   1.000
_cell.length_c   1.000
_cell.angle_alpha   90.00
_cell.angle_beta   90.00
_cell.angle_gamma   90.00
#
_symmetry.space_group_name_H-M   'P 1'
#
loop_
_entity.id
_entity.type
_entity.pdbx_description
1 polymer ?
#
loop_
_entity_poly.entity_id
_entity_poly.type
_entity_poly.pdbx_seq_one_letter_code
_entity_poly.pdbx_strand_id
1 'polypeptide(L)'
;MAKKIASGATHMILDIPVGKTLKIYHFKDAEMIADKFRTLSKKFNIKVTIDINQALEPAGHGVGPTLEARDVLKVLEQKPDRPFMLEAKALRLTGKLLNLCLENHGKKSKNNGEEMAREILSSGRALSKMREIIKVQGGNPEVASDSLPLARYRFEVTAYKKGTITSFNNNDLTVVARILGCPLDKQAGIYLTRRIDEKVDRGEVLCILYSSDKWRLKEARETLVNIPIYRIE
;
A
#
# COMPACT_ATOMS: atom_id res chain seq x y z
N MET A 1 -7.06 -10.47 16.54
CA MET A 1 -6.06 -11.04 17.48
C MET A 1 -5.90 -12.55 17.39
N ALA A 2 -6.98 -13.35 17.30
CA ALA A 2 -6.91 -14.83 17.30
C ALA A 2 -5.78 -15.42 16.43
N LYS A 3 -5.71 -15.04 15.14
CA LYS A 3 -4.65 -15.53 14.22
C LYS A 3 -3.22 -15.18 14.68
N LYS A 4 -3.01 -14.03 15.34
CA LYS A 4 -1.68 -13.60 15.82
C LYS A 4 -1.25 -14.32 17.09
N ILE A 5 -2.22 -14.64 17.94
CA ILE A 5 -2.01 -15.48 19.13
C ILE A 5 -1.65 -16.91 18.69
N ALA A 6 -2.41 -17.48 17.75
CA ALA A 6 -2.16 -18.81 17.22
C ALA A 6 -0.77 -18.93 16.54
N SER A 7 -0.27 -17.86 15.93
CA SER A 7 1.08 -17.84 15.36
C SER A 7 2.20 -17.59 16.38
N GLY A 8 1.89 -17.46 17.67
CA GLY A 8 2.88 -17.22 18.73
C GLY A 8 3.51 -15.82 18.70
N ALA A 9 2.84 -14.81 18.14
CA ALA A 9 3.40 -13.47 18.05
C ALA A 9 3.51 -12.81 19.44
N THR A 10 4.70 -12.34 19.80
CA THR A 10 4.98 -11.66 21.09
C THR A 10 4.92 -10.14 21.00
N HIS A 11 5.22 -9.59 19.82
CA HIS A 11 5.24 -8.16 19.53
C HIS A 11 4.43 -7.90 18.26
N MET A 12 3.66 -6.82 18.24
CA MET A 12 2.78 -6.49 17.13
C MET A 12 2.68 -4.98 16.91
N ILE A 13 2.63 -4.58 15.64
CA ILE A 13 2.17 -3.26 15.24
C ILE A 13 0.80 -3.34 14.57
N LEU A 14 -0.10 -2.43 14.91
CA LEU A 14 -1.42 -2.30 14.28
C LEU A 14 -1.50 -0.97 13.53
N ASP A 15 -1.57 -1.04 12.20
CA ASP A 15 -1.82 0.10 11.30
C ASP A 15 -3.32 0.35 11.17
N ILE A 16 -3.76 1.56 11.52
CA ILE A 16 -5.17 1.98 11.48
C ILE A 16 -5.27 3.24 10.60
N PRO A 17 -5.44 3.06 9.28
CA PRO A 17 -5.64 4.19 8.38
C PRO A 17 -7.05 4.78 8.56
N VAL A 18 -7.12 6.11 8.64
CA VAL A 18 -8.33 6.91 8.80
C VAL A 18 -8.54 7.78 7.57
N GLY A 19 -9.73 7.77 7.01
CA GLY A 19 -10.04 8.55 5.82
C GLY A 19 -11.51 8.49 5.43
N LYS A 20 -11.99 9.52 4.74
CA LYS A 20 -13.40 9.67 4.35
C LYS A 20 -13.92 8.54 3.45
N THR A 21 -13.03 7.83 2.76
CA THR A 21 -13.36 6.75 1.82
C THR A 21 -12.80 5.40 2.28
N LEU A 22 -12.41 5.29 3.56
CA LEU A 22 -11.85 4.09 4.18
C LEU A 22 -12.82 3.48 5.18
N LYS A 23 -12.47 2.30 5.71
CA LYS A 23 -13.29 1.58 6.70
C LYS A 23 -13.47 2.35 8.01
N ILE A 24 -12.48 3.18 8.39
CA ILE A 24 -12.52 4.00 9.59
C ILE A 24 -12.51 5.46 9.14
N TYR A 25 -13.64 6.13 9.35
CA TYR A 25 -13.89 7.47 8.83
C TYR A 25 -13.35 8.56 9.76
N HIS A 26 -13.41 8.32 11.07
CA HIS A 26 -13.08 9.30 12.10
C HIS A 26 -11.98 8.80 13.04
N PHE A 27 -11.10 9.72 13.45
CA PHE A 27 -10.03 9.42 14.42
C PHE A 27 -10.56 8.92 15.77
N LYS A 28 -11.73 9.43 16.20
CA LYS A 28 -12.37 8.98 17.43
C LYS A 28 -12.69 7.47 17.41
N ASP A 29 -13.14 6.96 16.26
CA ASP A 29 -13.44 5.54 16.09
C ASP A 29 -12.14 4.71 16.06
N ALA A 30 -11.09 5.25 15.44
CA ALA A 30 -9.76 4.65 15.43
C ALA A 30 -9.18 4.47 16.84
N GLU A 31 -9.31 5.48 17.71
CA GLU A 31 -8.86 5.41 19.11
C GLU A 31 -9.67 4.37 19.91
N MET A 32 -10.99 4.32 19.72
CA MET A 32 -11.82 3.30 20.38
C MET A 32 -11.41 1.88 19.97
N ILE A 33 -11.10 1.66 18.69
CA ILE A 33 -10.57 0.39 18.19
C ILE A 33 -9.20 0.12 18.81
N ALA A 34 -8.32 1.13 18.86
CA ALA A 34 -6.99 1.02 19.43
C ALA A 34 -7.05 0.56 20.90
N ASP A 35 -7.92 1.14 21.72
CA ASP A 35 -8.08 0.77 23.13
C ASP A 35 -8.57 -0.66 23.33
N LYS A 36 -9.48 -1.13 22.47
CA LYS A 36 -9.91 -2.54 22.46
C LYS A 36 -8.73 -3.46 22.16
N PHE A 37 -7.89 -3.13 21.18
CA PHE A 37 -6.71 -3.91 20.85
C PHE A 37 -5.63 -3.86 21.95
N ARG A 38 -5.41 -2.71 22.60
CA ARG A 38 -4.51 -2.59 23.77
C ARG A 38 -4.97 -3.51 24.90
N THR A 39 -6.27 -3.45 25.23
CA THR A 39 -6.88 -4.26 26.29
C THR A 39 -6.76 -5.75 26.00
N LEU A 40 -7.05 -6.15 24.76
CA LEU A 40 -6.99 -7.55 24.35
C LEU A 40 -5.55 -8.07 24.34
N SER A 41 -4.59 -7.27 23.85
CA SER A 41 -3.17 -7.67 23.76
C SER A 41 -2.57 -7.91 25.15
N LYS A 42 -2.93 -7.12 26.16
CA LYS A 42 -2.53 -7.34 27.56
C LYS A 42 -2.95 -8.71 28.07
N LYS A 43 -4.18 -9.16 27.77
CA LYS A 43 -4.69 -10.48 28.21
C LYS A 43 -3.90 -11.66 27.64
N PHE A 44 -3.25 -11.47 26.49
CA PHE A 44 -2.46 -12.49 25.80
C PHE A 44 -0.95 -12.25 25.90
N ASN A 45 -0.51 -11.30 26.74
CA ASN A 45 0.89 -10.92 26.91
C ASN A 45 1.60 -10.56 25.58
N ILE A 46 0.87 -9.91 24.67
CA ILE A 46 1.41 -9.41 23.41
C ILE A 46 1.71 -7.92 23.57
N LYS A 47 2.97 -7.52 23.36
CA LYS A 47 3.32 -6.09 23.29
C LYS A 47 2.77 -5.53 21.99
N VAL A 48 1.97 -4.48 22.06
CA VAL A 48 1.36 -3.86 20.89
C VAL A 48 1.70 -2.37 20.80
N THR A 49 2.10 -1.93 19.61
CA THR A 49 2.14 -0.52 19.24
C THR A 49 1.08 -0.26 18.17
N ILE A 50 0.40 0.88 18.25
CA ILE A 50 -0.70 1.21 17.35
C ILE A 50 -0.35 2.48 16.60
N ASP A 51 -0.58 2.45 15.30
CA ASP A 51 -0.31 3.54 14.38
C ASP A 51 -1.61 4.00 13.73
N ILE A 52 -2.20 5.06 14.28
CA ILE A 52 -3.35 5.73 13.68
C ILE A 52 -2.82 6.83 12.76
N ASN A 53 -3.19 6.80 11.49
CA ASN A 53 -2.70 7.74 10.48
C ASN A 53 -3.80 8.14 9.50
N GLN A 54 -3.70 9.34 8.94
CA GLN A 54 -4.59 9.75 7.85
C GLN A 54 -4.11 9.15 6.53
N ALA A 55 -5.04 8.57 5.77
CA ALA A 55 -4.77 8.06 4.43
C ALA A 55 -5.80 8.63 3.44
N LEU A 56 -5.29 9.42 2.49
CA LEU A 56 -6.10 10.13 1.49
C LEU A 56 -6.16 9.38 0.16
N GLU A 57 -5.06 8.73 -0.21
CA GLU A 57 -4.87 7.98 -1.45
C GLU A 57 -4.02 6.72 -1.18
N PRO A 58 -3.97 5.75 -2.13
CA PRO A 58 -3.14 4.55 -1.97
C PRO A 58 -1.66 4.91 -1.80
N ALA A 59 -0.93 4.21 -0.93
CA ALA A 59 0.48 4.51 -0.69
C ALA A 59 1.39 4.20 -1.90
N GLY A 60 1.02 3.18 -2.68
CA GLY A 60 1.66 2.82 -3.95
C GLY A 60 1.03 3.50 -5.16
N HIS A 61 1.66 3.36 -6.32
CA HIS A 61 1.10 3.72 -7.63
C HIS A 61 0.19 2.61 -8.17
N GLY A 62 0.45 1.35 -7.83
CA GLY A 62 -0.26 0.18 -8.29
C GLY A 62 -1.44 -0.21 -7.39
N VAL A 63 -2.55 -0.58 -8.02
CA VAL A 63 -3.73 -1.16 -7.37
C VAL A 63 -4.09 -2.44 -8.11
N GLY A 64 -4.04 -3.59 -7.42
CA GLY A 64 -4.19 -4.91 -8.03
C GLY A 64 -2.92 -5.75 -7.88
N PRO A 65 -3.04 -7.09 -7.89
CA PRO A 65 -2.00 -7.97 -7.33
C PRO A 65 -0.61 -7.79 -7.95
N THR A 66 -0.52 -7.81 -9.29
CA THR A 66 0.77 -7.64 -9.95
C THR A 66 1.31 -6.22 -9.80
N LEU A 67 0.46 -5.21 -9.95
CA LEU A 67 0.88 -3.79 -9.83
C LEU A 67 1.40 -3.46 -8.43
N GLU A 68 0.74 -3.96 -7.38
CA GLU A 68 1.20 -3.83 -5.99
C GLU A 68 2.51 -4.57 -5.76
N ALA A 69 2.69 -5.77 -6.33
CA ALA A 69 3.95 -6.50 -6.26
C ALA A 69 5.11 -5.74 -6.95
N ARG A 70 4.84 -5.09 -8.09
CA ARG A 70 5.83 -4.23 -8.76
C ARG A 70 6.25 -3.07 -7.87
N ASP A 71 5.31 -2.39 -7.23
CA ASP A 71 5.61 -1.29 -6.30
C ASP A 71 6.47 -1.72 -5.11
N VAL A 72 6.12 -2.85 -4.48
CA VAL A 72 6.90 -3.41 -3.36
C VAL A 72 8.32 -3.75 -3.81
N LEU A 73 8.48 -4.40 -4.96
CA LEU A 73 9.79 -4.72 -5.51
C LEU A 73 10.58 -3.46 -5.87
N LYS A 74 9.96 -2.43 -6.47
CA LYS A 74 10.64 -1.15 -6.73
C LYS A 74 11.19 -0.50 -5.46
N VAL A 75 10.44 -0.57 -4.36
CA VAL A 75 10.91 -0.09 -3.05
C VAL A 75 12.09 -0.90 -2.56
N LEU A 76 12.01 -2.22 -2.57
CA LEU A 76 13.10 -3.10 -2.12
C LEU A 76 14.36 -2.99 -3.00
N GLU A 77 14.18 -2.84 -4.31
CA GLU A 77 15.24 -2.63 -5.30
C GLU A 77 15.81 -1.20 -5.29
N GLN A 78 15.23 -0.29 -4.49
CA GLN A 78 15.62 1.13 -4.43
C GLN A 78 15.62 1.81 -5.80
N LYS A 79 14.65 1.46 -6.66
CA LYS A 79 14.48 2.09 -7.98
C LYS A 79 14.18 3.60 -7.84
N PRO A 80 14.63 4.46 -8.76
CA PRO A 80 14.39 5.91 -8.69
C PRO A 80 12.90 6.30 -8.76
N ASP A 81 12.09 5.51 -9.47
CA ASP A 81 10.67 5.73 -9.71
C ASP A 81 9.76 4.98 -8.72
N ARG A 82 10.32 4.50 -7.61
CA ARG A 82 9.58 3.78 -6.57
C ARG A 82 8.56 4.71 -5.88
N PRO A 83 7.44 4.15 -5.36
CA PRO A 83 6.48 4.94 -4.60
C PRO A 83 7.04 5.35 -3.24
N PHE A 84 7.50 6.60 -3.12
CA PHE A 84 8.08 7.13 -1.87
C PHE A 84 7.12 7.11 -0.68
N MET A 85 5.82 7.29 -0.90
CA MET A 85 4.82 7.21 0.17
C MET A 85 4.69 5.79 0.74
N LEU A 86 4.80 4.76 -0.10
CA LEU A 86 4.85 3.36 0.33
C LEU A 86 6.13 3.08 1.12
N GLU A 87 7.27 3.56 0.64
CA GLU A 87 8.56 3.45 1.35
C GLU A 87 8.49 4.11 2.74
N ALA A 88 8.06 5.37 2.80
CA ALA A 88 7.94 6.11 4.06
C ALA A 88 7.00 5.40 5.05
N LYS A 89 5.85 4.91 4.58
CA LYS A 89 4.93 4.11 5.41
C LYS A 89 5.59 2.83 5.92
N ALA A 90 6.28 2.09 5.06
CA ALA A 90 6.95 0.83 5.43
C ALA A 90 8.07 1.07 6.47
N LEU A 91 8.88 2.11 6.29
CA LEU A 91 9.93 2.51 7.23
C LEU A 91 9.35 2.91 8.58
N ARG A 92 8.30 3.75 8.59
CA ARG A 92 7.63 4.19 9.82
C ARG A 92 7.07 3.02 10.63
N LEU A 93 6.38 2.08 9.96
CA LEU A 93 5.81 0.89 10.63
C LEU A 93 6.91 -0.06 11.13
N THR A 94 7.93 -0.29 10.31
CA THR A 94 9.07 -1.15 10.67
C THR A 94 9.85 -0.56 11.83
N GLY A 95 10.10 0.76 11.83
CA GLY A 95 10.82 1.43 12.91
C GLY A 95 10.09 1.35 14.25
N LYS A 96 8.77 1.55 14.24
CA LYS A 96 7.93 1.33 15.43
C LYS A 96 8.00 -0.10 15.96
N LEU A 97 7.98 -1.10 15.06
CA LEU A 97 8.10 -2.51 15.44
C LEU A 97 9.49 -2.84 15.98
N LEU A 98 10.56 -2.33 15.34
CA LEU A 98 11.94 -2.51 15.80
C LEU A 98 12.14 -1.89 17.18
N ASN A 99 11.66 -0.67 17.41
CA ASN A 99 11.68 -0.05 18.74
C ASN A 99 11.00 -0.94 19.77
N LEU A 100 9.80 -1.43 19.47
CA LEU A 100 9.04 -2.30 20.38
C LEU A 100 9.77 -3.62 20.69
N CYS A 101 10.47 -4.20 19.72
CA CYS A 101 11.23 -5.44 19.88
C CYS A 101 12.60 -5.24 20.58
N LEU A 102 13.23 -4.08 20.37
CA LEU A 102 14.56 -3.76 20.91
C LEU A 102 14.50 -3.10 22.29
N GLU A 103 13.30 -2.75 22.77
CA GLU A 103 13.01 -2.39 24.15
C GLU A 103 13.26 -3.58 25.11
N ASN A 104 14.53 -3.88 25.36
CA ASN A 104 15.00 -4.84 26.36
C ASN A 104 15.57 -4.11 27.59
N HIS A 105 14.94 -4.37 28.74
CA HIS A 105 15.46 -4.24 30.12
C HIS A 105 16.32 -3.00 30.45
N GLY A 106 15.77 -1.79 30.31
CA GLY A 106 16.31 -0.60 30.99
C GLY A 106 17.45 0.15 30.28
N LYS A 107 17.84 -0.25 29.06
CA LYS A 107 18.71 0.57 28.20
C LYS A 107 17.92 1.03 26.97
N LYS A 108 17.60 2.34 26.91
CA LYS A 108 17.15 2.96 25.65
C LYS A 108 18.23 2.72 24.60
N SER A 109 17.92 1.94 23.56
CA SER A 109 18.75 1.90 22.35
C SER A 109 18.97 3.35 21.91
N LYS A 110 20.23 3.75 21.69
CA LYS A 110 20.56 5.08 21.17
C LYS A 110 20.11 5.24 19.72
N ASN A 111 19.82 4.14 19.02
CA ASN A 111 19.47 4.16 17.60
C ASN A 111 17.96 4.15 17.42
N ASN A 112 17.45 5.08 16.63
CA ASN A 112 16.06 5.19 16.22
C ASN A 112 15.70 4.01 15.29
N GLY A 113 14.67 3.24 15.61
CA GLY A 113 14.24 2.10 14.79
C GLY A 113 13.94 2.45 13.34
N GLU A 114 13.49 3.66 13.04
CA GLU A 114 13.27 4.09 11.65
C GLU A 114 14.58 4.27 10.88
N GLU A 115 15.63 4.79 11.52
CA GLU A 115 16.98 4.89 10.91
C GLU A 115 17.55 3.50 10.63
N MET A 116 17.39 2.57 11.58
CA MET A 116 17.78 1.18 11.38
C MET A 116 17.01 0.54 10.22
N ALA A 117 15.69 0.75 10.14
CA ALA A 117 14.88 0.25 9.03
C ALA A 117 15.36 0.83 7.68
N ARG A 118 15.69 2.13 7.66
CA ARG A 118 16.21 2.82 6.47
C ARG A 118 17.55 2.26 6.03
N GLU A 119 18.46 2.02 6.97
CA GLU A 119 19.76 1.38 6.69
C GLU A 119 19.59 -0.05 6.16
N ILE A 120 18.68 -0.85 6.73
CA ILE A 120 18.38 -2.21 6.24
C ILE A 120 17.82 -2.18 4.82
N LEU A 121 16.95 -1.21 4.52
CA LEU A 121 16.39 -1.04 3.18
C LEU A 121 17.45 -0.58 2.17
N SER A 122 18.17 0.50 2.47
CA SER A 122 19.14 1.11 1.54
C SER A 122 20.38 0.24 1.30
N SER A 123 20.77 -0.58 2.28
CA SER A 123 21.86 -1.56 2.13
C SER A 123 21.49 -2.78 1.27
N GLY A 124 20.23 -2.93 0.86
CA GLY A 124 19.75 -4.09 0.10
C GLY A 124 19.53 -5.36 0.94
N ARG A 125 19.76 -5.32 2.25
CA ARG A 125 19.49 -6.44 3.17
C ARG A 125 18.02 -6.84 3.15
N ALA A 126 17.11 -5.86 3.09
CA ALA A 126 15.67 -6.11 2.98
C ALA A 126 15.33 -6.90 1.70
N LEU A 127 15.91 -6.50 0.55
CA LEU A 127 15.71 -7.19 -0.73
C LEU A 127 16.27 -8.62 -0.68
N SER A 128 17.50 -8.81 -0.18
CA SER A 128 18.10 -10.14 -0.01
C SER A 128 17.18 -11.06 0.80
N LYS A 129 16.63 -10.54 1.91
CA LYS A 129 15.73 -11.33 2.75
C LYS A 129 14.41 -11.66 2.05
N MET A 130 13.86 -10.73 1.26
CA MET A 130 12.69 -11.01 0.44
C MET A 130 12.95 -12.11 -0.59
N ARG A 131 14.12 -12.13 -1.23
CA ARG A 131 14.51 -13.20 -2.18
C ARG A 131 14.58 -14.56 -1.50
N GLU A 132 15.13 -14.64 -0.29
CA GLU A 132 15.09 -15.86 0.52
C GLU A 132 13.65 -16.33 0.78
N ILE A 133 12.76 -15.41 1.16
CA ILE A 133 11.33 -15.72 1.41
C ILE A 133 10.67 -16.26 0.13
N ILE A 134 10.88 -15.60 -1.01
CA ILE A 134 10.35 -16.01 -2.31
C ILE A 134 10.82 -17.43 -2.66
N LYS A 135 12.12 -17.72 -2.50
CA LYS A 135 12.70 -19.04 -2.77
C LYS A 135 12.07 -20.12 -1.89
N VAL A 136 11.90 -19.86 -0.60
CA VAL A 136 11.30 -20.83 0.34
C VAL A 136 9.82 -21.08 0.03
N GLN A 137 9.12 -20.10 -0.53
CA GLN A 137 7.73 -20.26 -1.00
C GLN A 137 7.63 -20.91 -2.40
N GLY A 138 8.75 -21.30 -3.02
CA GLY A 138 8.79 -21.95 -4.34
C GLY A 138 8.71 -20.99 -5.54
N GLY A 139 8.86 -19.69 -5.32
CA GLY A 139 8.93 -18.68 -6.39
C GLY A 139 10.34 -18.50 -6.95
N ASN A 140 10.46 -17.69 -8.00
CA ASN A 140 11.75 -17.28 -8.55
C ASN A 140 12.36 -16.14 -7.71
N PRO A 141 13.47 -16.36 -6.97
CA PRO A 141 14.10 -15.32 -6.14
C PRO A 141 14.67 -14.15 -6.96
N GLU A 142 14.95 -14.35 -8.24
CA GLU A 142 15.46 -13.30 -9.13
C GLU A 142 14.34 -12.53 -9.83
N VAL A 143 13.08 -12.69 -9.39
CA VAL A 143 11.97 -11.86 -9.89
C VAL A 143 12.26 -10.39 -9.60
N ALA A 144 12.18 -9.58 -10.65
CA ALA A 144 12.38 -8.14 -10.59
C ALA A 144 11.06 -7.41 -10.81
N SER A 145 10.96 -6.18 -10.31
CA SER A 145 9.79 -5.32 -10.51
C SER A 145 9.37 -5.20 -11.97
N ASP A 146 10.32 -5.13 -12.90
CA ASP A 146 10.07 -4.98 -14.34
C ASP A 146 9.75 -6.30 -15.07
N SER A 147 10.03 -7.44 -14.45
CA SER A 147 9.78 -8.76 -15.04
C SER A 147 8.33 -9.24 -14.90
N LEU A 148 7.55 -8.62 -14.01
CA LEU A 148 6.18 -9.01 -13.73
C LEU A 148 5.22 -8.53 -14.85
N PRO A 149 4.54 -9.45 -15.55
CA PRO A 149 3.71 -9.10 -16.69
C PRO A 149 2.42 -8.41 -16.27
N LEU A 150 2.09 -7.34 -16.98
CA LEU A 150 0.79 -6.67 -16.88
C LEU A 150 -0.18 -7.21 -17.92
N ALA A 151 -1.47 -6.99 -17.69
CA ALA A 151 -2.48 -7.54 -18.57
C ALA A 151 -2.41 -6.93 -19.97
N ARG A 152 -2.77 -7.75 -20.97
CA ARG A 152 -2.65 -7.41 -22.40
C ARG A 152 -3.43 -6.16 -22.83
N TYR A 153 -4.60 -5.92 -22.24
CA TYR A 153 -5.42 -4.76 -22.60
C TYR A 153 -5.21 -3.66 -21.58
N ARG A 154 -4.98 -2.45 -22.11
CA ARG A 154 -4.83 -1.25 -21.30
C ARG A 154 -5.63 -0.08 -21.85
N PHE A 155 -6.03 0.82 -20.97
CA PHE A 155 -6.69 2.07 -21.34
C PHE A 155 -6.18 3.22 -20.47
N GLU A 156 -5.76 4.31 -21.10
CA GLU A 156 -5.28 5.51 -20.41
C GLU A 156 -6.46 6.44 -20.13
N VAL A 157 -6.67 6.74 -18.85
CA VAL A 157 -7.69 7.69 -18.39
C VAL A 157 -7.06 9.06 -18.33
N THR A 158 -7.56 10.00 -19.13
CA THR A 158 -7.00 11.35 -19.25
C THR A 158 -7.81 12.40 -18.50
N ALA A 159 -7.17 13.48 -18.07
CA ALA A 159 -7.80 14.61 -17.41
C ALA A 159 -8.80 15.33 -18.34
N TYR A 160 -10.05 15.49 -17.86
CA TYR A 160 -11.12 16.13 -18.63
C TYR A 160 -10.98 17.66 -18.69
N LYS A 161 -10.27 18.26 -17.73
CA LYS A 161 -9.94 19.68 -17.68
C LYS A 161 -8.56 19.89 -17.06
N LYS A 162 -8.02 21.09 -17.24
CA LYS A 162 -6.86 21.58 -16.50
C LYS A 162 -7.26 21.86 -15.04
N GLY A 163 -6.38 21.58 -14.09
CA GLY A 163 -6.56 21.95 -12.69
C GLY A 163 -5.57 21.25 -11.77
N THR A 164 -5.90 21.21 -10.48
CA THR A 164 -5.12 20.47 -9.46
C THR A 164 -5.96 19.29 -8.95
N ILE A 165 -5.33 18.14 -8.75
CA ILE A 165 -5.99 16.98 -8.15
C ILE A 165 -6.17 17.23 -6.66
N THR A 166 -7.41 17.43 -6.22
CA THR A 166 -7.69 17.79 -4.81
C THR A 166 -8.15 16.62 -3.96
N SER A 167 -8.67 15.55 -4.57
CA SER A 167 -9.07 14.37 -3.82
C SER A 167 -9.13 13.10 -4.66
N PHE A 168 -9.15 11.98 -3.93
CA PHE A 168 -9.13 10.63 -4.45
C PHE A 168 -10.20 9.78 -3.76
N ASN A 169 -11.01 9.04 -4.51
CA ASN A 169 -12.00 8.13 -3.94
C ASN A 169 -11.50 6.68 -3.93
N ASN A 170 -11.00 6.22 -2.77
CA ASN A 170 -10.48 4.86 -2.59
C ASN A 170 -11.54 3.76 -2.76
N ASN A 171 -12.82 4.07 -2.44
CA ASN A 171 -13.90 3.11 -2.61
C ASN A 171 -14.19 2.89 -4.10
N ASP A 172 -14.33 3.98 -4.86
CA ASP A 172 -14.61 3.91 -6.29
C ASP A 172 -13.43 3.30 -7.06
N LEU A 173 -12.19 3.63 -6.68
CA LEU A 173 -10.99 2.95 -7.16
C LEU A 173 -11.08 1.43 -6.98
N THR A 174 -11.49 0.97 -5.79
CA THR A 174 -11.63 -0.46 -5.48
C THR A 174 -12.73 -1.11 -6.33
N VAL A 175 -13.85 -0.42 -6.54
CA VAL A 175 -14.94 -0.90 -7.42
C VAL A 175 -14.44 -1.08 -8.84
N VAL A 176 -13.78 -0.07 -9.42
CA VAL A 176 -13.24 -0.12 -10.78
C VAL A 176 -12.19 -1.22 -10.91
N ALA A 177 -11.28 -1.38 -9.94
CA ALA A 177 -10.30 -2.46 -9.93
C ALA A 177 -10.96 -3.86 -9.93
N ARG A 178 -12.06 -4.03 -9.21
CA ARG A 178 -12.83 -5.29 -9.21
C ARG A 178 -13.50 -5.56 -10.55
N ILE A 179 -14.06 -4.54 -11.20
CA ILE A 179 -14.63 -4.67 -12.55
C ILE A 179 -13.56 -5.12 -13.54
N LEU A 180 -12.34 -4.55 -13.46
CA LEU A 180 -11.20 -4.96 -14.28
C LEU A 180 -10.78 -6.42 -14.07
N GLY A 181 -11.15 -7.02 -12.93
CA GLY A 181 -10.96 -8.44 -12.62
C GLY A 181 -10.14 -8.73 -11.38
N CYS A 182 -9.72 -7.71 -10.63
CA CYS A 182 -9.02 -7.90 -9.38
C CYS A 182 -9.91 -8.57 -8.32
N PRO A 183 -9.35 -9.43 -7.44
CA PRO A 183 -7.96 -9.88 -7.39
C PRO A 183 -7.74 -11.24 -8.09
N LEU A 184 -8.73 -11.76 -8.83
CA LEU A 184 -8.64 -13.08 -9.48
C LEU A 184 -7.74 -13.02 -10.71
N ASP A 185 -7.96 -12.03 -11.57
CA ASP A 185 -6.99 -11.64 -12.57
C ASP A 185 -5.84 -10.91 -11.87
N LYS A 186 -4.68 -11.56 -11.79
CA LYS A 186 -3.51 -11.00 -11.09
C LYS A 186 -2.89 -9.84 -11.86
N GLN A 187 -2.99 -9.86 -13.18
CA GLN A 187 -2.36 -8.88 -14.06
C GLN A 187 -3.26 -7.65 -14.29
N ALA A 188 -4.56 -7.76 -13.98
CA ALA A 188 -5.48 -6.64 -13.96
C ALA A 188 -5.20 -5.67 -12.81
N GLY A 189 -5.65 -4.43 -12.99
CA GLY A 189 -5.55 -3.39 -11.96
C GLY A 189 -5.45 -1.99 -12.53
N ILE A 190 -5.10 -1.04 -11.68
CA ILE A 190 -5.03 0.38 -12.00
C ILE A 190 -3.65 0.90 -11.61
N TYR A 191 -2.95 1.52 -12.54
CA TYR A 191 -1.69 2.22 -12.29
C TYR A 191 -1.94 3.72 -12.23
N LEU A 192 -1.71 4.33 -11.07
CA LEU A 192 -1.92 5.74 -10.80
C LEU A 192 -0.69 6.53 -11.26
N THR A 193 -0.82 7.29 -12.34
CA THR A 193 0.27 8.13 -12.87
C THR A 193 0.32 9.49 -12.19
N ARG A 194 -0.80 9.93 -11.60
CA ARG A 194 -0.94 11.22 -10.93
C ARG A 194 -1.43 11.06 -9.49
N ARG A 195 -0.95 11.93 -8.61
CA ARG A 195 -1.21 11.96 -7.17
C ARG A 195 -2.00 13.20 -6.76
N ILE A 196 -2.55 13.19 -5.55
CA ILE A 196 -3.12 14.40 -4.93
C ILE A 196 -2.08 15.54 -4.90
N ASP A 197 -2.54 16.77 -5.05
CA ASP A 197 -1.77 18.02 -5.12
C ASP A 197 -0.94 18.21 -6.41
N GLU A 198 -0.94 17.24 -7.32
CA GLU A 198 -0.35 17.43 -8.65
C GLU A 198 -1.25 18.29 -9.56
N LYS A 199 -0.60 19.18 -10.33
CA LYS A 199 -1.24 19.92 -11.41
C LYS A 199 -1.28 19.07 -12.67
N VAL A 200 -2.40 19.13 -13.37
CA VAL A 200 -2.62 18.41 -14.63
C VAL A 200 -3.24 19.34 -15.66
N ASP A 201 -2.78 19.23 -16.91
CA ASP A 201 -3.43 19.85 -18.05
C ASP A 201 -4.48 18.91 -18.67
N ARG A 202 -5.43 19.47 -19.43
CA ARG A 202 -6.46 18.69 -20.12
C ARG A 202 -5.78 17.70 -21.09
N GLY A 203 -6.18 16.43 -21.03
CA GLY A 203 -5.63 15.37 -21.86
C GLY A 203 -4.44 14.62 -21.25
N GLU A 204 -3.86 15.09 -20.14
CA GLU A 204 -2.81 14.33 -19.46
C GLU A 204 -3.33 13.06 -18.81
N VAL A 205 -2.52 11.99 -18.81
CA VAL A 205 -2.88 10.70 -18.23
C VAL A 205 -2.92 10.79 -16.70
N LEU A 206 -4.07 10.48 -16.10
CA LEU A 206 -4.30 10.40 -14.66
C LEU A 206 -4.00 9.00 -14.10
N CYS A 207 -4.45 7.98 -14.81
CA CYS A 207 -4.18 6.58 -14.48
C CYS A 207 -4.32 5.69 -15.73
N ILE A 208 -3.82 4.46 -15.61
CA ILE A 208 -3.88 3.44 -16.66
C ILE A 208 -4.61 2.22 -16.10
N LEU A 209 -5.67 1.81 -16.78
CA LEU A 209 -6.43 0.60 -16.45
C LEU A 209 -5.82 -0.60 -17.18
N TYR A 210 -5.71 -1.74 -16.52
CA TYR A 210 -5.24 -3.00 -17.06
C TYR A 210 -6.29 -4.10 -16.83
N SER A 211 -6.55 -4.92 -17.85
CA SER A 211 -7.37 -6.14 -17.71
C SER A 211 -6.98 -7.20 -18.75
N SER A 212 -7.08 -8.48 -18.39
CA SER A 212 -6.87 -9.56 -19.36
C SER A 212 -8.09 -9.76 -20.27
N ASP A 213 -9.23 -9.14 -19.92
CA ASP A 213 -10.49 -9.20 -20.66
C ASP A 213 -10.87 -7.81 -21.21
N LYS A 214 -11.07 -7.75 -22.53
CA LYS A 214 -11.42 -6.51 -23.26
C LYS A 214 -12.79 -5.98 -22.82
N TRP A 215 -13.73 -6.85 -22.47
CA TRP A 215 -15.09 -6.46 -22.08
C TRP A 215 -15.10 -5.83 -20.68
N ARG A 216 -14.36 -6.43 -19.74
CA ARG A 216 -14.14 -5.86 -18.41
C ARG A 216 -13.46 -4.50 -18.47
N LEU A 217 -12.46 -4.34 -19.33
CA LEU A 217 -11.81 -3.05 -19.55
C LEU A 217 -12.80 -2.00 -20.08
N LYS A 218 -13.67 -2.38 -21.03
CA LYS A 218 -14.71 -1.50 -21.57
C LYS A 218 -15.71 -1.09 -20.49
N GLU A 219 -16.20 -2.04 -19.71
CA GLU A 219 -17.14 -1.80 -18.60
C GLU A 219 -16.52 -0.89 -17.54
N ALA A 220 -15.26 -1.13 -17.15
CA ALA A 220 -14.55 -0.29 -16.18
C ALA A 220 -14.42 1.17 -16.68
N ARG A 221 -14.09 1.35 -17.96
CA ARG A 221 -14.01 2.67 -18.60
C ARG A 221 -15.35 3.41 -18.58
N GLU A 222 -16.44 2.73 -18.93
CA GLU A 222 -17.78 3.32 -18.95
C GLU A 222 -18.25 3.65 -17.53
N THR A 223 -17.95 2.80 -16.56
CA THR A 223 -18.27 3.00 -15.15
C THR A 223 -17.54 4.22 -14.57
N LEU A 224 -16.28 4.43 -14.94
CA LEU A 224 -15.43 5.56 -14.48
C LEU A 224 -16.02 6.95 -14.78
N VAL A 225 -16.86 7.07 -15.82
CA VAL A 225 -17.56 8.33 -16.14
C VAL A 225 -18.56 8.70 -15.05
N ASN A 226 -19.18 7.70 -14.42
CA ASN A 226 -20.21 7.90 -13.39
C ASN A 226 -19.62 7.95 -11.97
N ILE A 227 -18.49 7.27 -11.75
CA ILE A 227 -17.78 7.23 -10.46
C ILE A 227 -16.32 7.69 -10.62
N PRO A 228 -16.07 8.99 -10.80
CA PRO A 228 -14.72 9.50 -11.02
C PRO A 228 -13.84 9.26 -9.79
N ILE A 229 -12.71 8.58 -10.01
CA ILE A 229 -11.73 8.30 -8.95
C ILE A 229 -11.02 9.59 -8.49
N TYR A 230 -10.79 10.52 -9.43
CA TYR A 230 -10.09 11.77 -9.20
C TYR A 230 -11.06 12.95 -9.19
N ARG A 231 -10.83 13.90 -8.28
CA ARG A 231 -11.45 15.23 -8.34
C ARG A 231 -10.40 16.25 -8.76
N ILE A 232 -10.71 16.99 -9.83
CA ILE A 232 -9.87 18.06 -10.35
C ILE A 232 -10.59 19.39 -10.10
N GLU A 233 -9.92 20.34 -9.46
CA GLU A 233 -10.42 21.70 -9.25
C GLU A 233 -9.63 22.69 -10.09
#